data_AF-A0A9X7JT10-F1
#
_entry.id   AF-A0A9X7JT10-F1
#
_cell.length_a   1.000
_cell.length_b   1.000
_cell.length_c   1.000
_cell.angle_alpha   90.00
_cell.angle_beta   90.00
_cell.angle_gamma   90.00
#
_symmetry.space_group_name_H-M   'P 1'
#
loop_
_entity.id
_entity.type
_entity.pdbx_description
1 polymer ?
#
loop_
_entity_poly.entity_id
_entity_poly.type
_entity_poly.pdbx_seq_one_letter_code
_entity_poly.pdbx_strand_id
1 'polypeptide(L)' 'MRIVLAAAVVAGALAAPAAAARTAPAAPPAVHMPADKPPFPYADCIKATKKRGESKRYGKWHCDQLVKKGWVKPPKR' A
#
# COMPACT_ATOMS: atom_id res chain seq x y z
N MET A 1 53.64 25.65 31.19
CA MET A 1 53.84 24.31 31.76
C MET A 1 52.69 23.42 31.30
N ARG A 2 52.99 22.37 30.51
CA ARG A 2 52.98 20.94 30.91
C ARG A 2 51.53 20.44 31.13
N ILE A 3 51.07 19.31 30.61
CA ILE A 3 51.71 17.98 30.62
C ILE A 3 51.15 17.15 29.44
N VAL A 4 52.07 16.41 28.81
CA VAL A 4 51.92 15.35 27.80
C VAL A 4 51.36 14.08 28.48
N LEU A 5 50.53 13.26 27.82
CA LEU A 5 50.68 11.79 27.83
C LEU A 5 49.64 11.07 26.97
N ALA A 6 50.15 10.12 26.19
CA ALA A 6 49.46 9.24 25.26
C ALA A 6 49.02 7.92 25.93
N ALA A 7 48.30 7.11 25.15
CA ALA A 7 47.97 5.68 25.34
C ALA A 7 46.77 5.39 26.28
N ALA A 8 45.93 4.36 26.11
CA ALA A 8 45.98 3.17 25.27
C ALA A 8 44.56 2.58 25.05
N VAL A 9 44.39 1.95 23.88
CA VAL A 9 43.57 0.81 23.43
C VAL A 9 42.55 0.17 24.40
N VAL A 10 41.31 -0.03 23.94
CA VAL A 10 40.53 -1.27 24.18
C VAL A 10 39.81 -1.68 22.89
N ALA A 11 40.16 -2.89 22.43
CA ALA A 11 39.53 -3.60 21.34
C ALA A 11 38.08 -3.96 21.68
N GLY A 12 37.18 -3.82 20.72
CA GLY A 12 35.76 -4.09 20.94
C GLY A 12 35.01 -4.43 19.66
N ALA A 13 34.73 -5.73 19.53
CA ALA A 13 33.63 -6.34 18.80
C ALA A 13 33.58 -6.24 17.26
N LEU A 14 33.94 -7.39 16.67
CA LEU A 14 33.38 -8.00 15.47
C LEU A 14 31.98 -7.49 15.11
N ALA A 15 31.81 -6.96 13.90
CA ALA A 15 30.54 -7.01 13.19
C ALA A 15 30.81 -7.03 11.68
N ALA A 16 30.66 -8.21 11.08
CA ALA A 16 30.69 -8.40 9.64
C ALA A 16 29.61 -7.55 8.96
N PRO A 17 29.87 -6.92 7.81
CA PRO A 17 28.83 -6.23 7.07
C PRO A 17 27.96 -7.28 6.39
N ALA A 18 26.82 -7.59 7.01
CA ALA A 18 25.78 -8.37 6.38
C ALA A 18 25.30 -7.63 5.14
N ALA A 19 25.50 -8.24 3.98
CA ALA A 19 25.10 -7.73 2.68
C ALA A 19 23.61 -7.32 2.70
N ALA A 20 23.35 -6.06 2.37
CA ALA A 20 22.00 -5.53 2.24
C ALA A 20 21.30 -6.17 1.04
N ALA A 21 20.57 -7.25 1.28
CA ALA A 21 19.62 -7.80 0.33
C ALA A 21 18.52 -6.76 0.09
N ARG A 22 18.51 -6.14 -1.10
CA ARG A 22 17.42 -5.27 -1.54
C ARG A 22 16.17 -6.12 -1.73
N THR A 23 15.29 -6.11 -0.75
CA THR A 23 13.96 -6.71 -0.85
C THR A 23 13.17 -6.00 -1.95
N ALA A 24 12.69 -6.75 -2.93
CA ALA A 24 11.73 -6.26 -3.92
C ALA A 24 10.51 -5.65 -3.19
N PRO A 25 9.93 -4.55 -3.67
CA PRO A 25 8.77 -3.96 -3.03
C PRO A 25 7.64 -4.99 -2.98
N ALA A 26 7.18 -5.28 -1.77
CA ALA A 26 6.04 -6.15 -1.54
C ALA A 26 4.83 -5.63 -2.33
N ALA A 27 4.08 -6.55 -2.94
CA ALA A 27 2.81 -6.23 -3.57
C ALA A 27 1.95 -5.42 -2.57
N PRO A 28 1.28 -4.33 -3.02
CA PRO A 28 0.50 -3.52 -2.10
C PRO A 28 -0.53 -4.39 -1.40
N PRO A 29 -0.75 -4.21 -0.08
CA PRO A 29 -1.69 -5.01 0.67
C PRO A 29 -3.05 -4.94 -0.03
N ALA A 30 -3.63 -6.10 -0.32
CA ALA A 30 -5.02 -6.18 -0.77
C ALA A 30 -5.84 -5.42 0.26
N VAL A 31 -6.42 -4.29 -0.17
CA VAL A 31 -7.12 -3.37 0.71
C VAL A 31 -8.20 -4.18 1.43
N HIS A 32 -7.93 -4.50 2.70
CA HIS A 32 -8.86 -5.23 3.54
C HIS A 32 -10.08 -4.33 3.71
N MET A 33 -11.12 -4.62 2.94
CA MET A 33 -12.43 -4.14 3.29
C MET A 33 -12.75 -4.72 4.67
N PRO A 34 -13.26 -3.92 5.63
CA PRO A 34 -13.82 -4.48 6.84
C PRO A 34 -14.82 -5.54 6.40
N ALA A 35 -14.57 -6.80 6.78
CA ALA A 35 -15.35 -7.95 6.32
C ALA A 35 -16.85 -7.80 6.60
N ASP A 36 -17.20 -6.89 7.51
CA ASP A 36 -18.56 -6.57 7.96
C ASP A 36 -19.35 -5.61 7.06
N LYS A 37 -18.76 -4.94 6.06
CA LYS A 37 -19.53 -4.04 5.19
C LYS A 37 -19.85 -4.70 3.85
N PRO A 38 -21.15 -4.92 3.52
CA PRO A 38 -21.53 -5.47 2.23
C PRO A 38 -20.99 -4.60 1.09
N PRO A 39 -20.58 -5.21 -0.04
CA PRO A 39 -20.16 -4.44 -1.20
C PRO A 39 -21.27 -3.47 -1.65
N PHE A 40 -20.88 -2.25 -2.00
CA PHE A 40 -21.80 -1.19 -2.41
C PHE A 40 -22.56 -1.59 -3.69
N PRO A 41 -23.83 -1.17 -3.88
CA PRO A 41 -24.56 -1.44 -5.10
C PRO A 41 -23.87 -0.83 -6.34
N TYR A 42 -23.84 -1.57 -7.46
CA TYR A 42 -23.26 -1.08 -8.72
C TYR A 42 -23.89 0.23 -9.19
N ALA A 43 -25.20 0.37 -9.03
CA ALA A 43 -25.93 1.58 -9.41
C ALA A 43 -25.44 2.82 -8.65
N ASP A 44 -25.07 2.66 -7.38
CA ASP A 44 -24.59 3.78 -6.56
C ASP A 44 -23.15 4.15 -6.91
N CYS A 45 -22.34 3.16 -7.31
CA CYS A 45 -21.04 3.44 -7.91
C CYS A 45 -21.18 4.29 -9.18
N ILE A 46 -22.08 3.93 -10.10
CA ILE A 46 -22.32 4.71 -11.34
C ILE A 46 -22.87 6.11 -11.06
N LYS A 47 -23.74 6.26 -10.06
CA LYS A 47 -24.20 7.59 -9.63
C LYS A 47 -23.05 8.42 -9.06
N ALA A 48 -22.16 7.81 -8.29
CA ALA A 48 -21.01 8.49 -7.71
C ALA A 48 -20.00 8.94 -8.79
N THR A 49 -19.73 8.10 -9.79
CA THR A 49 -18.87 8.46 -10.92
C THR A 49 -19.49 9.58 -11.75
N LYS A 50 -20.81 9.54 -11.99
CA LYS A 50 -21.54 10.64 -12.65
C LYS A 50 -21.46 11.95 -11.86
N LYS A 51 -21.63 11.92 -10.54
CA LYS A 51 -21.49 13.10 -9.66
C LYS A 51 -20.08 13.69 -9.70
N ARG A 52 -19.06 12.85 -9.88
CA ARG A 52 -17.66 13.26 -10.07
C ARG A 52 -17.36 13.81 -11.47
N GLY A 53 -18.33 13.79 -12.38
CA GLY A 53 -18.14 14.24 -13.76
C GLY A 53 -17.40 13.21 -14.63
N GLU A 54 -17.32 11.95 -14.20
CA GLU A 54 -16.71 10.90 -15.02
C GLU A 54 -17.58 10.57 -16.24
N SER A 55 -16.94 10.30 -17.38
CA SER A 55 -17.65 9.85 -18.58
C SER A 55 -18.33 8.49 -18.33
N LYS A 56 -19.46 8.21 -18.99
CA LYS A 56 -20.22 6.96 -18.78
C LYS A 56 -19.35 5.70 -18.96
N ARG A 57 -18.47 5.71 -19.97
CA ARG A 57 -17.57 4.59 -20.28
C ARG A 57 -16.49 4.43 -19.21
N TYR A 58 -15.92 5.54 -18.73
CA TYR A 58 -14.92 5.52 -17.66
C TYR A 58 -15.55 5.12 -16.33
N GLY A 59 -16.71 5.67 -15.98
CA GLY A 59 -17.44 5.31 -14.76
C GLY A 59 -17.82 3.84 -14.72
N LYS A 60 -18.20 3.24 -15.86
CA LYS A 60 -18.42 1.79 -15.94
C LYS A 60 -17.14 1.00 -15.68
N TRP A 61 -16.04 1.35 -16.34
CA TRP A 61 -14.74 0.70 -16.12
C TRP A 61 -14.27 0.85 -14.66
N HIS A 62 -14.44 2.03 -14.06
CA HIS A 62 -14.11 2.31 -12.67
C HIS A 62 -14.91 1.39 -11.73
N CYS A 63 -16.22 1.32 -11.91
CA CYS A 63 -17.06 0.42 -11.12
C CYS A 63 -16.70 -1.04 -11.32
N ASP A 64 -16.34 -1.46 -12.54
CA ASP A 64 -15.87 -2.82 -12.82
C ASP A 64 -14.55 -3.15 -12.09
N GLN A 65 -13.65 -2.17 -11.91
CA GLN A 65 -12.44 -2.34 -11.08
C GLN A 65 -12.78 -2.50 -9.60
N LEU A 66 -13.78 -1.76 -9.11
CA LEU A 66 -14.24 -1.87 -7.72
C LEU A 66 -14.95 -3.20 -7.46
N VAL A 67 -15.66 -3.75 -8.45
CA VAL A 67 -16.22 -5.10 -8.38
C VAL A 67 -15.12 -6.14 -8.23
N LYS A 68 -14.05 -6.08 -9.04
CA LYS A 68 -12.90 -7.01 -8.94
C LYS A 68 -12.23 -6.98 -7.57
N LYS A 69 -12.20 -5.82 -6.93
CA LYS A 69 -11.62 -5.63 -5.60
C LYS A 69 -12.58 -6.01 -4.46
N GLY A 70 -13.83 -6.39 -4.76
CA GLY A 70 -14.85 -6.73 -3.76
C GLY A 70 -15.53 -5.53 -3.10
N TRP A 71 -15.35 -4.31 -3.63
CA TRP A 71 -15.93 -3.08 -3.06
C TRP A 71 -17.36 -2.83 -3.53
N VAL A 72 -17.69 -3.29 -4.75
CA VAL A 72 -18.97 -3.06 -5.41
C VAL A 72 -19.57 -4.39 -5.83
N LYS A 73 -20.89 -4.56 -5.64
CA LYS A 73 -21.60 -5.77 -6.06
C LYS A 73 -21.61 -5.83 -7.59
N PRO A 74 -21.41 -7.01 -8.20
CA PRO A 74 -21.57 -7.16 -9.63
C PRO A 74 -22.99 -6.73 -10.04
N PRO A 75 -23.15 -6.07 -11.19
CA PRO A 75 -24.47 -5.74 -11.71
C PRO A 75 -25.23 -7.05 -11.99
N LYS A 76 -26.51 -7.11 -11.62
CA LYS A 76 -27.39 -8.21 -12.06
C LYS A 76 -27.52 -8.12 -13.59
N ARG A 77 -27.15 -9.20 -14.27
CA ARG A 77 -27.35 -9.34 -15.72
C ARG A 77 -28.81 -9.58 -16.04
#